data_AF-A0A966VYW2-F1
#
_entry.id   AF-A0A966VYW2-F1
#
_cell.length_a   1.000
_cell.length_b   1.000
_cell.length_c   1.000
_cell.angle_alpha   90.00
_cell.angle_beta   90.00
_cell.angle_gamma   90.00
#
_symmetry.space_group_name_H-M   'P 1'
#
loop_
_entity.id
_entity.type
_entity.pdbx_description
1 polymer ?
#
loop_
_entity_poly.entity_id
_entity_poly.type
_entity_poly.pdbx_seq_one_letter_code
_entity_poly.pdbx_strand_id
1 'polypeptide(L)'
;MRSCALHLIPRCAECNRDPLPIISFRSAQLETVQALVSAGVEISLVPAMAARSDQEGLSIYRSLTAPRPRRQITVFWPRARQMRRAVDAFLNPLVKLVATRK
;
A
#
# COMPACT_ATOMS: atom_id res chain seq x y z
N MET A 1 -0.65 -7.01 -3.58
CA MET A 1 -1.44 -6.86 -2.34
C MET A 1 -2.79 -6.35 -2.78
N ARG A 2 -3.86 -7.05 -2.40
CA ARG A 2 -5.22 -6.58 -2.62
C ARG A 2 -5.45 -5.46 -1.60
N SER A 3 -5.76 -4.24 -2.03
CA SER A 3 -6.20 -3.20 -1.10
C SER A 3 -7.60 -3.56 -0.63
N CYS A 4 -7.86 -3.49 0.67
CA CYS A 4 -9.15 -3.81 1.27
C CYS A 4 -9.72 -2.51 1.86
N ALA A 5 -10.94 -2.15 1.46
CA ALA A 5 -11.76 -1.19 2.19
C ALA A 5 -12.21 -1.83 3.52
N LEU A 6 -12.32 -1.05 4.59
CA LEU A 6 -12.68 -1.57 5.93
C LEU A 6 -13.84 -0.74 6.49
N HIS A 7 -15.01 -1.36 6.70
CA HIS A 7 -16.06 -0.80 7.54
C HIS A 7 -15.89 -1.32 8.98
N LEU A 8 -15.78 -0.43 9.97
CA LEU A 8 -15.59 -0.78 11.38
C LEU A 8 -16.93 -0.81 12.10
N ILE A 9 -17.39 -2.01 12.47
CA ILE A 9 -18.54 -2.22 13.38
C ILE A 9 -18.00 -2.23 14.83
N PRO A 10 -18.73 -1.75 15.84
CA PRO A 10 -18.33 -1.89 17.24
C PRO A 10 -18.22 -3.36 17.71
N ARG A 11 -17.44 -3.60 18.76
CA ARG A 11 -17.17 -4.94 19.34
C ARG A 11 -18.48 -5.65 19.70
N CYS A 12 -18.63 -6.91 19.30
CA CYS A 12 -19.82 -7.70 19.63
C CYS A 12 -19.86 -7.98 21.14
N ALA A 13 -20.85 -7.43 21.84
CA ALA A 13 -20.99 -7.53 23.29
C ALA A 13 -21.15 -8.98 23.79
N GLU A 14 -21.80 -9.84 22.99
CA GLU A 14 -22.13 -11.22 23.36
C GLU A 14 -20.90 -12.17 23.32
N CYS A 15 -20.00 -11.98 22.35
CA CYS A 15 -18.91 -12.95 22.08
C CYS A 15 -17.50 -12.41 22.29
N ASN A 16 -17.36 -11.15 22.73
CA ASN A 16 -16.09 -10.47 23.03
C ASN A 16 -15.01 -10.61 21.94
N ARG A 17 -15.40 -10.81 20.68
CA ARG A 17 -14.48 -10.88 19.54
C ARG A 17 -14.32 -9.53 18.89
N ASP A 18 -13.09 -9.25 18.47
CA ASP A 18 -12.83 -8.11 17.61
C ASP A 18 -13.59 -8.29 16.28
N PRO A 19 -14.31 -7.26 15.84
CA PRO A 19 -15.06 -7.33 14.59
C PRO A 19 -14.08 -7.48 13.44
N LEU A 20 -14.25 -8.54 12.65
CA LEU A 20 -13.53 -8.66 11.39
C LEU A 20 -14.03 -7.56 10.47
N PRO A 21 -13.13 -6.81 9.83
CA PRO A 21 -13.55 -5.70 9.00
C PRO A 21 -14.27 -6.20 7.75
N ILE A 22 -15.41 -5.58 7.44
CA ILE A 22 -16.18 -5.92 6.24
C ILE A 22 -15.55 -5.19 5.06
N ILE A 23 -15.22 -5.96 4.02
CA ILE A 23 -14.61 -5.44 2.79
C ILE A 23 -15.73 -5.04 1.84
N SER A 24 -15.99 -3.74 1.73
CA SER A 24 -16.98 -3.17 0.79
C SER A 24 -16.49 -3.13 -0.65
N PHE A 25 -15.17 -2.93 -0.85
CA PHE A 25 -14.55 -2.78 -2.15
C PHE A 25 -13.12 -3.34 -2.18
N ARG A 26 -12.70 -3.80 -3.36
CA ARG A 26 -11.38 -4.39 -3.58
C ARG A 26 -10.80 -3.92 -4.91
N SER A 27 -9.64 -3.27 -4.85
CA SER A 27 -8.84 -2.92 -6.03
C SER A 27 -7.36 -3.24 -5.81
N ALA A 28 -6.64 -3.41 -6.92
CA ALA A 28 -5.18 -3.52 -6.96
C ALA A 28 -4.49 -2.22 -7.39
N GLN A 29 -5.25 -1.23 -7.85
CA GLN A 29 -4.75 0.09 -8.27
C GLN A 29 -4.87 1.06 -7.09
N LEU A 30 -3.74 1.68 -6.70
CA LEU A 30 -3.68 2.54 -5.52
C LEU A 30 -4.39 3.86 -5.74
N GLU A 31 -4.33 4.38 -6.96
CA GLU A 31 -4.95 5.63 -7.39
C GLU A 31 -6.48 5.56 -7.27
N THR A 32 -7.09 4.44 -7.67
CA THR A 32 -8.54 4.21 -7.51
C THR A 32 -8.94 4.19 -6.04
N VAL A 33 -8.14 3.50 -5.20
CA VAL A 33 -8.39 3.45 -3.75
C VAL A 33 -8.32 4.85 -3.14
N GLN A 34 -7.31 5.64 -3.51
CA GLN A 34 -7.16 7.02 -3.04
C GLN A 34 -8.30 7.92 -3.50
N ALA A 35 -8.75 7.80 -4.75
CA ALA A 35 -9.88 8.56 -5.25
C ALA A 35 -11.17 8.30 -4.45
N LEU A 36 -11.44 7.04 -4.08
CA LEU A 36 -12.61 6.67 -3.26
C LEU A 36 -12.51 7.19 -1.83
N VAL A 37 -11.31 7.14 -1.23
CA VAL A 37 -11.06 7.72 0.10
C VAL A 37 -11.22 9.23 0.08
N SER A 38 -10.63 9.93 -0.90
CA SER A 38 -10.75 11.39 -1.04
C SER A 38 -12.18 11.85 -1.36
N ALA A 39 -13.00 11.00 -2.00
CA ALA A 39 -14.42 11.25 -2.20
C ALA A 39 -15.28 11.01 -0.93
N GLY A 40 -14.67 10.57 0.18
CA GLY A 40 -15.37 10.30 1.44
C GLY A 40 -16.20 9.02 1.43
N VAL A 41 -16.01 8.14 0.45
CA VAL A 41 -16.79 6.90 0.30
C VAL A 41 -16.24 5.79 1.20
N GLU A 42 -14.94 5.79 1.49
CA GLU A 42 -14.26 4.65 2.11
C GLU A 42 -13.09 5.02 3.03
N ILE A 43 -12.57 4.02 3.77
CA ILE A 43 -11.27 4.04 4.45
C ILE A 43 -10.46 2.86 3.91
N SER A 44 -9.14 3.03 3.74
CA SER A 44 -8.27 1.94 3.26
C SER A 44 -6.87 1.96 3.88
N LEU A 45 -6.19 0.81 3.78
CA LEU A 45 -4.78 0.67 4.14
C LEU A 45 -3.92 0.78 2.88
N VAL A 46 -3.04 1.78 2.84
CA VAL A 46 -2.09 1.96 1.74
C VAL A 46 -0.64 1.87 2.23
N PRO A 47 0.31 1.36 1.42
CA PRO A 47 1.72 1.41 1.77
C PRO A 47 2.20 2.87 1.80
N ALA A 48 3.17 3.18 2.66
CA ALA A 48 3.67 4.55 2.86
C ALA A 48 4.17 5.23 1.56
N MET A 49 4.66 4.45 0.60
CA MET A 49 5.07 4.95 -0.72
C MET A 49 3.92 5.55 -1.54
N ALA A 50 2.69 5.12 -1.29
CA ALA A 50 1.48 5.61 -1.97
C ALA A 50 0.93 6.87 -1.30
N ALA A 51 1.12 7.06 0.00
CA ALA A 51 0.62 8.26 0.70
C ALA A 51 1.16 9.58 0.11
N ARG A 52 2.31 9.53 -0.58
CA ARG A 52 2.95 10.69 -1.23
C ARG A 52 2.29 11.10 -2.56
N SER A 53 1.44 10.28 -3.16
CA SER A 53 0.74 10.61 -4.41
C SER A 53 -0.56 11.37 -4.21
N ASP A 54 -1.02 11.58 -2.97
CA ASP A 54 -2.19 12.41 -2.70
C ASP A 54 -1.84 13.90 -2.80
N GLN A 55 -1.91 14.42 -4.02
CA GLN A 55 -1.56 15.80 -4.35
C GLN A 55 -2.61 16.81 -3.84
N GLU A 56 -3.85 16.38 -3.65
CA GLU A 56 -4.98 17.26 -3.33
C GLU A 56 -5.17 17.47 -1.81
N GLY A 57 -4.46 16.70 -0.97
CA GLY A 57 -4.49 16.83 0.49
C GLY A 57 -5.84 16.51 1.13
N LEU A 58 -6.74 15.85 0.39
CA LEU A 58 -8.10 15.55 0.82
C LEU A 58 -8.17 14.32 1.73
N SER A 59 -7.13 13.48 1.77
CA SER A 59 -7.07 12.30 2.64
C SER A 59 -6.18 12.52 3.87
N ILE A 60 -6.65 12.03 5.02
CA ILE A 60 -5.86 12.03 6.26
C ILE A 60 -5.16 10.69 6.43
N TYR A 61 -3.82 10.70 6.43
CA TYR A 61 -3.02 9.51 6.69
C TYR A 61 -2.72 9.32 8.17
N ARG A 62 -2.81 8.07 8.63
CA ARG A 62 -2.45 7.64 9.99
C ARG A 62 -1.59 6.39 9.91
N SER A 63 -0.54 6.35 10.74
CA SER A 63 0.29 5.16 10.89
C SER A 63 -0.36 4.17 11.83
N LEU A 64 -0.27 2.89 11.52
CA LEU A 64 -0.67 1.82 12.43
C LEU A 64 0.28 1.74 13.64
N THR A 65 -0.26 1.28 14.76
CA THR A 65 0.51 0.88 15.94
C THR A 65 1.38 -0.34 15.62
N ALA A 66 2.39 -0.60 16.46
CA ALA A 66 3.23 -1.78 16.28
C ALA A 66 2.41 -3.07 16.51
N PRO A 67 2.66 -4.16 15.75
CA PRO A 67 3.64 -4.26 14.67
C PRO A 67 3.15 -3.62 13.36
N ARG A 68 3.99 -2.76 12.76
CA ARG A 68 3.65 -2.10 11.50
C ARG A 68 3.84 -3.04 10.31
N PRO A 69 2.81 -3.32 9.50
CA PRO A 69 2.96 -4.15 8.32
C PRO A 69 3.91 -3.47 7.33
N ARG A 70 4.85 -4.25 6.80
CA ARG A 70 5.83 -3.78 5.81
C ARG A 70 5.65 -4.51 4.50
N ARG A 71 5.84 -3.76 3.41
CA ARG A 71 5.86 -4.30 2.04
C ARG A 71 7.28 -4.19 1.52
N GLN A 72 7.91 -5.33 1.24
CA GLN A 72 9.19 -5.37 0.55
C GLN A 72 8.94 -5.41 -0.96
N ILE A 73 9.61 -4.51 -1.69
CA ILE A 73 9.64 -4.51 -3.15
C ILE A 73 10.97 -5.14 -3.56
N THR A 74 10.90 -6.19 -4.38
CA THR A 74 12.06 -6.95 -4.81
C THR A 74 12.04 -7.08 -6.33
N VAL A 75 13.21 -6.93 -6.94
CA VAL A 75 13.41 -7.13 -8.38
C VAL A 75 13.81 -8.59 -8.61
N PHE A 76 13.15 -9.26 -9.56
CA PHE A 76 13.48 -10.63 -9.97
C PHE A 76 13.57 -10.72 -11.49
N TRP A 77 14.44 -11.59 -12.01
CA TRP A 77 14.54 -11.90 -13.43
C TRP A 77 14.98 -13.35 -13.65
N PRO A 78 14.64 -13.97 -14.80
CA PRO A 78 15.07 -15.34 -15.11
C PRO A 78 16.59 -15.44 -15.26
N ARG A 79 17.19 -16.49 -14.67
CA ARG A 79 18.64 -16.74 -14.74
C ARG A 79 19.15 -16.91 -16.17
N ALA A 80 18.35 -17.51 -17.05
CA ALA A 80 18.71 -17.78 -18.45
C ALA A 80 18.79 -16.51 -19.33
N ARG A 81 18.21 -15.39 -18.89
CA ARG A 81 18.19 -14.14 -19.67
C ARG A 81 19.31 -13.22 -19.17
N GLN A 82 20.50 -13.34 -19.76
CA GLN A 82 21.66 -12.51 -19.41
C GLN A 82 21.49 -11.07 -19.94
N MET A 83 20.66 -10.27 -19.27
CA MET A 83 20.50 -8.84 -19.57
C MET A 83 21.46 -7.97 -18.74
N ARG A 84 22.67 -8.46 -18.44
CA ARG A 84 23.57 -7.85 -17.44
C ARG A 84 23.76 -6.35 -17.69
N ARG A 85 24.11 -5.95 -18.92
CA ARG A 85 24.33 -4.51 -19.23
C ARG A 85 23.09 -3.64 -19.05
N ALA A 86 21.93 -4.06 -19.53
CA ALA A 86 20.70 -3.27 -19.43
C ALA A 86 20.17 -3.24 -17.98
N VAL A 87 20.26 -4.37 -17.29
CA VAL A 87 19.89 -4.51 -15.88
C VAL A 87 20.81 -3.67 -15.02
N ASP A 88 22.12 -3.71 -15.22
CA ASP A 88 23.08 -2.90 -14.47
C ASP A 88 22.86 -1.41 -14.75
N ALA A 89 22.68 -1.03 -16.03
CA ALA A 89 22.41 0.35 -16.42
C ALA A 89 21.11 0.91 -15.82
N PHE A 90 20.09 0.06 -15.60
CA PHE A 90 18.82 0.48 -15.01
C PHE A 90 18.79 0.36 -13.48
N LEU A 91 19.26 -0.74 -12.91
CA LEU A 91 19.22 -1.00 -11.48
C LEU A 91 20.19 -0.13 -10.70
N ASN A 92 21.38 0.17 -11.23
CA ASN A 92 22.33 1.05 -10.55
C ASN A 92 21.71 2.43 -10.23
N PRO A 93 21.13 3.17 -11.19
CA PRO A 93 20.46 4.43 -10.87
C PRO A 93 19.19 4.22 -10.05
N LEU A 94 18.40 3.16 -10.30
CA LEU A 94 17.16 2.91 -9.56
C LEU A 94 17.43 2.66 -8.07
N VAL A 95 18.38 1.80 -7.73
CA VAL A 95 18.74 1.50 -6.34
C VAL A 95 19.29 2.74 -5.65
N LYS A 96 20.12 3.54 -6.34
CA LYS A 96 20.61 4.82 -5.83
C LYS A 96 19.46 5.80 -5.54
N LEU A 97 18.48 5.90 -6.44
CA LEU A 97 17.30 6.76 -6.27
C LEU A 97 16.43 6.32 -5.10
N VAL A 98 16.20 5.02 -4.95
CA VAL A 98 15.38 4.49 -3.84
C VAL A 98 16.09 4.61 -2.50
N ALA A 99 17.41 4.37 -2.44
CA ALA A 99 18.20 4.47 -1.21
C ALA A 99 18.28 5.91 -0.66
N THR A 100 18.27 6.90 -1.55
CA THR A 100 18.36 8.33 -1.18
C THR A 100 17.02 8.89 -0.68
N ARG A 101 15.89 8.25 -1.03
CA ARG A 101 14.56 8.65 -0.58
C ARG A 101 14.21 7.98 0.77
N LYS A 102 14.82 8.45 1.86
CA LYS A 102 14.25 8.27 3.20
C LYS A 102 13.20 9.36 3.43
#